data_AF-A0A852K9G5-F1
#
_entry.id   AF-A0A852K9G5-F1
#
_cell.length_a   1.000
_cell.length_b   1.000
_cell.length_c   1.000
_cell.angle_alpha   90.00
_cell.angle_beta   90.00
_cell.angle_gamma   90.00
#
_symmetry.space_group_name_H-M   'P 1'
#
loop_
_entity.id
_entity.type
_entity.pdbx_description
1 polymer ?
#
loop_
_entity_poly.entity_id
_entity_poly.type
_entity_poly.pdbx_seq_one_letter_code
_entity_poly.pdbx_strand_id
1 'polypeptide(L)'
;TVRQVERWFRRRRNQDRPSLLKKFREASWRFTFYLLAFIAGLAVIVDKPWFYDLREVWKGYPIQSVLPSQYWYYMIELSFYWSLLFSIASDVKRKDFKEQIIHHVATIILISFSWFANYVRAGTLIMALHDSSDYLLESAKMFNYAGWRNTCNNIFIVFAAVFIVTRLVILPFW
;
A
#
# COMPACT_ATOMS: atom_id res chain seq x y z
N THR A 1 -3.81 -8.61 -48.14
CA THR A 1 -3.92 -7.14 -48.33
C THR A 1 -3.38 -6.40 -47.12
N VAL A 2 -2.89 -5.17 -47.24
CA VAL A 2 -2.33 -4.36 -46.13
C VAL A 2 -3.27 -4.33 -44.91
N ARG A 3 -4.59 -4.22 -45.13
CA ARG A 3 -5.63 -4.27 -44.08
C ARG A 3 -5.65 -5.56 -43.26
N GLN A 4 -5.30 -6.72 -43.84
CA GLN A 4 -5.25 -8.00 -43.10
C GLN A 4 -4.05 -8.04 -42.15
N VAL A 5 -2.90 -7.49 -42.59
CA VAL A 5 -1.68 -7.39 -41.78
C VAL A 5 -1.90 -6.44 -40.61
N GLU A 6 -2.52 -5.28 -40.83
CA GLU A 6 -2.89 -4.34 -39.76
C GLU A 6 -3.85 -4.96 -38.74
N ARG A 7 -4.86 -5.72 -39.20
CA ARG A 7 -5.78 -6.44 -38.32
C ARG A 7 -5.07 -7.51 -37.51
N TRP A 8 -4.11 -8.23 -38.11
CA TRP A 8 -3.31 -9.25 -37.42
C TRP A 8 -2.44 -8.61 -36.33
N PHE A 9 -1.72 -7.52 -36.62
CA PHE A 9 -0.94 -6.79 -35.62
C PHE A 9 -1.81 -6.23 -34.50
N ARG A 10 -2.99 -5.69 -34.82
CA ARG A 10 -3.94 -5.18 -33.82
C ARG A 10 -4.49 -6.30 -32.93
N ARG A 11 -4.81 -7.48 -33.49
CA ARG A 11 -5.27 -8.65 -32.73
C ARG A 11 -4.17 -9.21 -31.85
N ARG A 12 -2.95 -9.37 -32.36
CA ARG A 12 -1.81 -9.91 -31.59
C ARG A 12 -1.44 -9.00 -30.42
N ARG A 13 -1.37 -7.68 -30.65
CA ARG A 13 -1.17 -6.69 -29.59
C ARG A 13 -2.32 -6.66 -28.55
N ASN A 14 -3.55 -7.02 -28.95
CA ASN A 14 -4.67 -7.14 -28.02
C ASN A 14 -4.72 -8.49 -27.28
N GLN A 15 -4.14 -9.56 -27.83
CA GLN A 15 -3.96 -10.84 -27.13
C GLN A 15 -2.92 -10.74 -26.01
N ASP A 16 -1.86 -9.96 -26.21
CA ASP A 16 -0.84 -9.70 -25.20
C ASP A 16 -1.31 -8.73 -24.09
N ARG A 17 -2.51 -8.14 -24.24
CA ARG A 17 -3.09 -7.29 -23.20
C ARG A 17 -3.65 -8.16 -22.08
N PRO A 18 -3.23 -7.94 -20.83
CA PRO A 18 -3.76 -8.68 -19.71
C PRO A 18 -5.26 -8.43 -19.61
N SER A 19 -6.00 -9.52 -19.40
CA SER A 19 -7.45 -9.48 -19.29
C SER A 19 -7.87 -8.53 -18.18
N LEU A 20 -9.00 -7.85 -18.37
CA LEU A 20 -9.57 -6.97 -17.34
C LEU A 20 -9.81 -7.76 -16.04
N LEU A 21 -10.17 -9.04 -16.15
CA LEU A 21 -10.30 -9.96 -15.03
C LEU A 21 -8.98 -10.18 -14.28
N LYS A 22 -7.83 -10.30 -14.97
CA LYS A 22 -6.53 -10.42 -14.32
C LYS A 22 -6.21 -9.16 -13.50
N LYS A 23 -6.42 -7.99 -14.07
CA LYS A 23 -6.21 -6.70 -13.37
C LYS A 23 -7.14 -6.51 -12.18
N PHE A 24 -8.39 -6.95 -12.32
CA PHE A 24 -9.37 -6.91 -11.24
C PHE A 24 -8.95 -7.86 -10.11
N ARG A 25 -8.56 -9.09 -10.41
CA ARG A 25 -8.06 -10.06 -9.40
C ARG A 25 -6.83 -9.55 -8.66
N GLU A 26 -5.86 -8.99 -9.38
CA GLU A 26 -4.67 -8.37 -8.78
C GLU A 26 -5.06 -7.22 -7.83
N ALA A 27 -5.97 -6.34 -8.25
CA ALA A 27 -6.45 -5.23 -7.41
C ALA A 27 -7.25 -5.72 -6.20
N SER A 28 -8.12 -6.71 -6.35
CA SER A 28 -8.92 -7.29 -5.26
C SER A 28 -8.05 -7.96 -4.20
N TRP A 29 -7.00 -8.70 -4.61
CA TRP A 29 -6.06 -9.30 -3.67
C TRP A 29 -5.34 -8.23 -2.84
N ARG A 30 -4.80 -7.20 -3.51
CA ARG A 30 -4.13 -6.08 -2.84
C ARG A 30 -5.09 -5.31 -1.93
N PHE A 31 -6.31 -5.04 -2.38
CA PHE A 31 -7.35 -4.40 -1.56
C PHE A 31 -7.60 -5.16 -0.26
N THR A 32 -7.86 -6.48 -0.35
CA THR A 32 -8.12 -7.31 0.83
C THR A 32 -6.94 -7.28 1.80
N PHE A 33 -5.71 -7.37 1.28
CA PHE A 33 -4.53 -7.31 2.13
C PHE A 33 -4.38 -5.96 2.83
N TYR A 34 -4.41 -4.84 2.08
CA TYR A 34 -4.27 -3.50 2.66
C TYR A 34 -5.38 -3.18 3.67
N LEU A 35 -6.61 -3.64 3.42
CA LEU A 35 -7.72 -3.48 4.37
C LEU A 35 -7.45 -4.25 5.68
N LEU A 36 -6.99 -5.49 5.58
CA LEU A 36 -6.66 -6.30 6.75
C LEU A 36 -5.45 -5.74 7.51
N ALA A 37 -4.43 -5.26 6.78
CA ALA A 37 -3.25 -4.62 7.36
C ALA A 37 -3.63 -3.35 8.13
N PHE A 38 -4.49 -2.50 7.56
CA PHE A 38 -5.01 -1.31 8.23
C PHE A 38 -5.79 -1.64 9.51
N ILE A 39 -6.69 -2.63 9.46
CA ILE A 39 -7.45 -3.07 10.64
C ILE A 39 -6.50 -3.63 11.71
N ALA A 40 -5.52 -4.44 11.32
CA ALA A 40 -4.52 -4.98 12.23
C ALA A 40 -3.66 -3.87 12.84
N GLY A 41 -3.21 -2.90 12.04
CA GLY A 41 -2.45 -1.74 12.50
C GLY A 41 -3.21 -0.93 13.54
N LEU A 42 -4.47 -0.60 13.27
CA LEU A 42 -5.36 0.05 14.24
C LEU A 42 -5.50 -0.77 15.53
N ALA A 43 -5.74 -2.08 15.42
CA ALA A 43 -5.88 -2.96 16.58
C ALA A 43 -4.60 -3.04 17.44
N VAL A 44 -3.42 -2.91 16.83
CA VAL A 44 -2.12 -2.98 17.51
C VAL A 44 -1.75 -1.67 18.22
N ILE A 45 -2.25 -0.53 17.74
CA ILE A 45 -1.87 0.81 18.23
C ILE A 45 -2.94 1.49 19.08
N VAL A 46 -4.23 1.17 18.94
CA VAL A 46 -5.34 1.92 19.57
C VAL A 46 -5.31 1.91 21.10
N ASP A 47 -4.76 0.85 21.70
CA ASP A 47 -4.63 0.68 23.14
C ASP A 47 -3.34 1.30 23.70
N LYS A 48 -2.52 1.95 22.86
CA LYS A 48 -1.19 2.41 23.22
C LYS A 48 -1.13 3.91 23.47
N PRO A 49 -0.36 4.38 24.46
CA PRO A 49 -0.29 5.81 24.79
C PRO A 49 0.32 6.64 23.66
N TRP A 50 1.27 6.08 22.90
CA TRP A 50 1.89 6.76 21.76
C TRP A 50 0.94 6.95 20.57
N PHE A 51 -0.23 6.31 20.58
CA PHE A 51 -1.27 6.62 19.61
C PHE A 51 -1.95 7.96 19.89
N TYR A 52 -1.98 8.43 21.15
CA TYR A 52 -2.64 9.70 21.51
C TYR A 52 -1.64 10.83 21.81
N ASP A 53 -0.43 10.48 22.22
CA ASP A 53 0.65 11.44 22.50
C ASP A 53 1.96 10.99 21.83
N LEU A 54 2.36 11.69 20.76
CA LEU A 54 3.61 11.37 20.05
C LEU A 54 4.87 11.56 20.91
N ARG A 55 4.81 12.29 22.02
CA ARG A 55 5.96 12.41 22.94
C ARG A 55 6.32 11.07 23.56
N GLU A 56 5.32 10.20 23.75
CA GLU A 56 5.50 8.84 24.29
C GLU A 56 6.17 7.89 23.28
N VAL A 57 6.22 8.26 21.99
CA VAL A 57 6.99 7.53 20.96
C VAL A 57 8.47 7.50 21.32
N TRP A 58 9.02 8.62 21.80
CA TRP A 58 10.45 8.78 22.10
C TRP A 58 10.83 8.35 23.52
N LYS A 59 9.85 8.09 24.37
CA LYS A 59 10.08 7.74 25.77
C LYS A 59 10.81 6.41 25.89
N GLY A 60 11.98 6.44 26.52
CA GLY A 60 12.84 5.26 26.69
C GLY A 60 13.66 4.89 25.45
N TYR A 61 13.67 5.71 24.40
CA TYR A 61 14.61 5.52 23.28
C TYR A 61 16.07 5.72 23.77
N PRO A 62 17.05 4.90 23.36
CA PRO A 62 16.98 3.83 22.35
C PRO A 62 16.58 2.44 22.85
N ILE A 63 16.43 2.23 24.17
CA ILE A 63 16.12 0.91 24.77
C ILE A 63 14.61 0.79 24.97
N GLN A 64 13.89 0.57 23.87
CA GLN A 64 12.45 0.32 23.89
C GLN A 64 12.17 -1.18 23.81
N SER A 65 11.26 -1.67 24.65
CA SER A 65 10.76 -3.04 24.55
C SER A 65 9.79 -3.17 23.38
N VAL A 66 9.97 -4.22 22.58
CA VAL A 66 9.08 -4.55 21.47
C VAL A 66 7.98 -5.47 21.97
N LEU A 67 6.73 -5.02 21.86
CA LEU A 67 5.58 -5.86 22.17
C LEU A 67 5.41 -6.94 21.09
N PRO A 68 4.97 -8.17 21.42
CA PRO A 68 4.73 -9.22 20.43
C PRO A 68 3.76 -8.80 19.32
N SER A 69 2.74 -8.00 19.64
CA SER A 69 1.78 -7.49 18.65
C SER A 69 2.45 -6.57 17.62
N GLN A 70 3.35 -5.69 18.07
CA GLN A 70 4.12 -4.80 17.21
C GLN A 70 5.11 -5.59 16.35
N TYR A 71 5.79 -6.58 16.94
CA TYR A 71 6.69 -7.48 16.21
C TYR A 71 5.98 -8.15 15.03
N TRP A 72 4.83 -8.80 15.28
CA TRP A 72 4.10 -9.52 14.24
C TRP A 72 3.57 -8.57 13.16
N TYR A 73 3.04 -7.41 13.55
CA TYR A 73 2.60 -6.41 12.59
C TYR A 73 3.74 -5.96 11.66
N TYR A 74 4.92 -5.66 12.24
CA TYR A 74 6.12 -5.28 11.51
C TYR A 74 6.61 -6.36 10.54
N MET A 75 6.65 -7.62 11.00
CA MET A 75 7.10 -8.75 10.19
C MET A 75 6.12 -9.06 9.05
N ILE A 76 4.81 -8.98 9.30
CA ILE A 76 3.77 -9.19 8.30
C ILE A 76 3.84 -8.13 7.21
N GLU A 77 3.92 -6.85 7.57
CA GLU A 77 4.06 -5.76 6.59
C GLU A 77 5.34 -5.89 5.78
N LEU A 78 6.48 -6.10 6.43
CA LEU A 78 7.76 -6.26 5.74
C LEU A 78 7.71 -7.44 4.75
N SER A 79 7.16 -8.57 5.19
CA SER A 79 7.00 -9.76 4.34
C SER A 79 6.08 -9.49 3.15
N PHE A 80 5.02 -8.71 3.35
CA PHE A 80 4.13 -8.31 2.27
C PHE A 80 4.83 -7.43 1.24
N TYR A 81 5.54 -6.38 1.65
CA TYR A 81 6.29 -5.53 0.72
C TYR A 81 7.34 -6.32 -0.06
N TRP A 82 8.03 -7.27 0.57
CA TRP A 82 8.91 -8.22 -0.12
C TRP A 82 8.14 -9.08 -1.14
N SER A 83 6.98 -9.62 -0.74
CA SER A 83 6.14 -10.42 -1.65
C SER A 83 5.70 -9.61 -2.87
N LEU A 84 5.40 -8.32 -2.71
CA LEU A 84 5.05 -7.43 -3.82
C LEU A 84 6.27 -7.17 -4.71
N LEU A 85 7.44 -6.94 -4.12
CA LEU A 85 8.67 -6.74 -4.88
C LEU A 85 8.99 -7.94 -5.78
N PHE A 86 8.82 -9.17 -5.30
CA PHE A 86 9.01 -10.37 -6.11
C PHE A 86 7.88 -10.59 -7.12
N SER A 87 6.64 -10.31 -6.73
CA SER A 87 5.46 -10.47 -7.62
C SER A 87 5.44 -9.44 -8.76
N ILE A 88 6.12 -8.31 -8.60
CA ILE A 88 6.26 -7.28 -9.64
C ILE A 88 6.84 -7.84 -10.96
N ALA A 89 7.67 -8.88 -10.92
CA ALA A 89 8.21 -9.49 -12.13
C ALA A 89 7.14 -10.22 -12.98
N SER A 90 6.09 -10.74 -12.34
CA SER A 90 4.98 -11.48 -12.98
C SER A 90 3.72 -10.63 -13.18
N ASP A 91 3.65 -9.50 -12.50
CA ASP A 91 2.56 -8.53 -12.60
C ASP A 91 2.52 -7.84 -13.98
N VAL A 92 1.34 -7.31 -14.28
CA VAL A 92 1.13 -6.51 -15.49
C VAL A 92 2.02 -5.27 -15.45
N LYS A 93 2.99 -5.19 -16.37
CA LYS A 93 3.81 -3.97 -16.56
C LYS A 93 2.92 -2.79 -16.94
N ARG A 94 2.81 -1.82 -16.03
CA ARG A 94 2.14 -0.53 -16.24
C ARG A 94 3.19 0.57 -16.45
N LYS A 95 2.75 1.79 -16.81
CA LYS A 95 3.67 2.91 -17.10
C LYS A 95 4.44 3.38 -15.85
N ASP A 96 3.80 3.26 -14.70
CA ASP A 96 4.24 3.53 -13.33
C ASP A 96 5.10 2.42 -12.72
N PHE A 97 5.49 1.40 -13.50
CA PHE A 97 6.22 0.22 -13.01
C PHE A 97 7.54 0.56 -12.30
N LYS A 98 8.35 1.46 -12.87
CA LYS A 98 9.64 1.84 -12.28
C LYS A 98 9.45 2.60 -10.96
N GLU A 99 8.50 3.52 -10.93
CA GLU A 99 8.15 4.29 -9.73
C GLU A 99 7.65 3.35 -8.62
N GLN A 100 6.82 2.36 -8.97
CA GLN A 100 6.35 1.36 -8.02
C GLN A 100 7.52 0.55 -7.44
N ILE A 101 8.49 0.10 -8.24
CA ILE A 101 9.67 -0.62 -7.73
C ILE A 101 10.47 0.24 -6.76
N ILE A 102 10.78 1.49 -7.15
CA ILE A 102 11.57 2.40 -6.32
C ILE A 102 10.85 2.63 -4.99
N HIS A 103 9.52 2.81 -5.03
CA HIS A 103 8.71 2.93 -3.83
C HIS A 103 8.81 1.70 -2.92
N HIS A 104 8.66 0.48 -3.46
CA HIS A 104 8.71 -0.75 -2.65
C HIS A 104 10.10 -0.98 -2.04
N VAL A 105 11.15 -0.69 -2.79
CA VAL A 105 12.53 -0.76 -2.26
C VAL A 105 12.73 0.27 -1.17
N ALA A 106 12.25 1.50 -1.35
CA ALA A 106 12.33 2.55 -0.34
C ALA A 106 11.56 2.19 0.93
N THR A 107 10.34 1.65 0.83
CA THR A 107 9.57 1.23 2.01
C THR A 107 10.23 0.07 2.74
N ILE A 108 10.75 -0.94 2.04
CA ILE A 108 11.50 -2.06 2.65
C ILE A 108 12.73 -1.54 3.40
N ILE A 109 13.49 -0.60 2.81
CA ILE A 109 14.66 0.00 3.44
C ILE A 109 14.24 0.79 4.69
N LEU A 110 13.19 1.60 4.59
CA LEU A 110 12.72 2.43 5.70
C LEU A 110 12.23 1.57 6.87
N ILE A 111 11.43 0.54 6.60
CA ILE A 111 10.93 -0.42 7.59
C ILE A 111 12.11 -1.14 8.25
N SER A 112 13.06 -1.67 7.46
CA SER A 112 14.24 -2.37 7.98
C SER A 112 15.13 -1.45 8.82
N PHE A 113 15.38 -0.22 8.35
CA PHE A 113 16.18 0.76 9.08
C PHE A 113 15.51 1.12 10.42
N SER A 114 14.20 1.36 10.42
CA SER A 114 13.44 1.62 11.63
C SER A 114 13.47 0.44 12.61
N TRP A 115 13.52 -0.80 12.12
CA TRP A 115 13.73 -1.99 12.94
C TRP A 115 15.11 -2.01 13.59
N PHE A 116 16.19 -1.82 12.81
CA PHE A 116 17.56 -1.82 13.32
C PHE A 116 17.84 -0.66 14.29
N ALA A 117 17.24 0.50 14.06
CA ALA A 117 17.37 1.66 14.93
C ALA A 117 16.43 1.62 16.15
N ASN A 118 15.61 0.57 16.32
CA ASN A 118 14.61 0.45 17.38
C ASN A 118 13.56 1.58 17.40
N TYR A 119 13.21 2.12 16.23
CA TYR A 119 12.11 3.10 16.06
C TYR A 119 10.73 2.43 15.98
N VAL A 120 10.53 1.29 16.65
CA VAL A 120 9.34 0.43 16.48
C VAL A 120 8.04 1.17 16.78
N ARG A 121 8.00 2.02 17.82
CA ARG A 121 6.82 2.82 18.14
C ARG A 121 6.47 3.81 17.02
N ALA A 122 7.46 4.55 16.53
CA ALA A 122 7.27 5.49 15.42
C ALA A 122 6.90 4.76 14.13
N GLY A 123 7.62 3.68 13.82
CA GLY A 123 7.40 2.86 12.64
C GLY A 123 5.99 2.29 12.58
N THR A 124 5.47 1.74 13.68
CA THR A 124 4.10 1.19 13.72
C THR A 124 3.02 2.26 13.49
N LEU A 125 3.22 3.50 13.97
CA LEU A 125 2.30 4.61 13.68
C LEU A 125 2.36 5.05 12.22
N ILE A 126 3.58 5.22 11.69
CA ILE A 126 3.79 5.65 10.30
C ILE A 126 3.19 4.61 9.35
N MET A 127 3.47 3.33 9.57
CA MET A 127 2.92 2.22 8.78
C MET A 127 1.38 2.22 8.78
N ALA A 128 0.74 2.28 9.95
CA ALA A 128 -0.72 2.34 10.04
C ALA A 128 -1.34 3.59 9.37
N LEU A 129 -0.68 4.75 9.47
CA LEU A 129 -1.09 5.97 8.78
C LEU A 129 -0.96 5.84 7.27
N HIS A 130 0.09 5.19 6.77
CA HIS A 130 0.26 4.93 5.36
C HIS A 130 -0.80 3.96 4.81
N ASP A 131 -1.08 2.88 5.52
CA ASP A 131 -2.07 1.88 5.10
C ASP A 131 -3.51 2.44 5.03
N SER A 132 -3.80 3.53 5.76
CA SER A 132 -5.14 4.16 5.83
C SER A 132 -5.74 4.59 4.48
N SER A 133 -4.92 4.89 3.46
CA SER A 133 -5.41 5.29 2.14
C SER A 133 -5.26 4.19 1.09
N ASP A 134 -4.41 3.20 1.32
CA ASP A 134 -3.92 2.34 0.25
C ASP A 134 -5.02 1.35 -0.19
N TYR A 135 -5.85 0.89 0.76
CA TYR A 135 -7.05 0.13 0.44
C TYR A 135 -8.08 0.97 -0.35
N LEU A 136 -8.20 2.28 -0.12
CA LEU A 136 -9.11 3.15 -0.88
C LEU A 136 -8.65 3.28 -2.34
N LEU A 137 -7.35 3.38 -2.57
CA LEU A 137 -6.77 3.42 -3.92
C LEU A 137 -7.04 2.12 -4.70
N GLU A 138 -6.82 0.97 -4.08
CA GLU A 138 -7.10 -0.32 -4.71
C GLU A 138 -8.60 -0.53 -4.94
N SER A 139 -9.45 -0.06 -4.02
CA SER A 139 -10.91 -0.04 -4.21
C SER A 139 -11.33 0.79 -5.43
N ALA A 140 -10.79 2.00 -5.59
CA ALA A 140 -11.06 2.84 -6.76
C ALA A 140 -10.66 2.12 -8.07
N LYS A 141 -9.52 1.43 -8.09
CA LYS A 141 -9.08 0.62 -9.24
C LYS A 141 -10.07 -0.51 -9.56
N MET A 142 -10.57 -1.22 -8.53
CA MET A 142 -11.59 -2.26 -8.70
C MET A 142 -12.87 -1.73 -9.35
N PHE A 143 -13.39 -0.60 -8.86
CA PHE A 143 -14.60 0.02 -9.41
C PHE A 143 -14.40 0.58 -10.82
N ASN A 144 -13.20 1.11 -11.11
CA ASN A 144 -12.85 1.52 -12.47
C ASN A 144 -12.86 0.32 -13.45
N TYR A 145 -12.33 -0.83 -13.04
CA TYR A 145 -12.35 -2.04 -13.84
C TYR A 145 -13.78 -2.62 -13.98
N ALA A 146 -14.63 -2.48 -12.96
CA ALA A 146 -16.04 -2.85 -13.03
C ALA A 146 -16.90 -1.91 -13.91
N GLY A 147 -16.34 -0.80 -14.41
CA GLY A 147 -17.04 0.18 -15.23
C GLY A 147 -17.87 1.20 -14.44
N TRP A 148 -17.79 1.20 -13.11
CA TRP A 148 -18.53 2.11 -12.22
C TRP A 148 -17.77 3.42 -11.99
N ARG A 149 -17.78 4.28 -13.01
CA ARG A 149 -16.99 5.53 -13.03
C ARG A 149 -17.37 6.53 -11.94
N ASN A 150 -18.67 6.69 -11.64
CA ASN A 150 -19.12 7.63 -10.61
C ASN A 150 -18.62 7.21 -9.22
N THR A 151 -18.76 5.93 -8.87
CA THR A 151 -18.26 5.37 -7.61
C THR A 151 -16.75 5.45 -7.53
N CYS A 152 -16.04 5.14 -8.63
CA CYS A 152 -14.59 5.29 -8.70
C CYS A 152 -14.14 6.73 -8.41
N ASN A 153 -14.77 7.73 -9.04
CA ASN A 153 -14.41 9.13 -8.82
C ASN A 153 -14.66 9.56 -7.37
N ASN A 154 -15.79 9.17 -6.79
CA ASN A 154 -16.10 9.47 -5.39
C ASN A 154 -15.09 8.84 -4.43
N ILE A 155 -14.75 7.55 -4.62
CA ILE A 155 -13.73 6.87 -3.80
C ILE A 155 -12.36 7.51 -4.00
N PHE A 156 -12.02 7.93 -5.21
CA PHE A 156 -10.75 8.60 -5.48
C PHE A 156 -10.66 9.96 -4.78
N ILE A 157 -11.76 10.71 -4.69
CA ILE A 157 -11.82 11.97 -3.91
C ILE A 157 -11.61 11.67 -2.42
N VAL A 158 -12.28 10.65 -1.88
CA VAL A 158 -12.11 10.24 -0.47
C VAL A 158 -10.67 9.79 -0.22
N PHE A 159 -10.10 8.99 -1.12
CA PHE A 159 -8.70 8.60 -1.10
C PHE A 159 -7.78 9.83 -1.04
N ALA A 160 -7.97 10.81 -1.92
CA ALA A 160 -7.13 12.00 -1.97
C ALA A 160 -7.24 12.82 -0.67
N ALA A 161 -8.44 12.96 -0.11
CA ALA A 161 -8.67 13.63 1.16
C ALA A 161 -7.96 12.92 2.31
N VAL A 162 -8.14 11.59 2.45
CA VAL A 162 -7.47 10.79 3.48
C VAL A 162 -5.96 10.85 3.30
N PHE A 163 -5.45 10.73 2.08
CA PHE A 163 -4.03 10.81 1.77
C PHE A 163 -3.43 12.16 2.18
N ILE A 164 -4.07 13.28 1.82
CA ILE A 164 -3.61 14.61 2.19
C ILE A 164 -3.62 14.78 3.71
N VAL A 165 -4.71 14.41 4.38
CA VAL A 165 -4.84 14.58 5.83
C VAL A 165 -3.79 13.75 6.56
N THR A 166 -3.67 12.46 6.26
CA THR A 166 -2.75 11.59 7.02
C THR A 166 -1.29 11.94 6.76
N ARG A 167 -0.92 12.38 5.55
CA ARG A 167 0.49 12.66 5.22
C ARG A 167 0.94 14.09 5.45
N LEU A 168 0.06 15.08 5.23
CA LEU A 168 0.41 16.50 5.32
C LEU A 168 -0.11 17.20 6.57
N VAL A 169 -1.04 16.57 7.31
CA VAL A 169 -1.57 17.14 8.55
C VAL A 169 -1.14 16.32 9.75
N ILE A 170 -1.39 15.01 9.75
CA ILE A 170 -1.11 14.17 10.91
C ILE A 170 0.40 13.93 11.10
N LEU A 171 1.12 13.49 10.07
CA LEU A 171 2.58 13.26 10.21
C LEU A 171 3.41 14.49 10.62
N PRO A 172 3.15 15.72 10.15
CA PRO A 172 3.96 16.89 10.54
C PRO A 172 3.45 17.70 11.74
N PHE A 173 2.16 17.66 12.09
CA PHE A 173 1.57 18.55 13.12
C PHE A 173 0.93 17.84 14.31
N TRP A 174 0.80 16.52 14.25
CA TRP A 174 0.27 15.70 15.34
C TRP A 174 1.40 15.00 16.07
#